data_AF-A0A7R9XUQ2-F1
#
_entry.id   AF-A0A7R9XUQ2-F1
#
_cell.length_a   1.000
_cell.length_b   1.000
_cell.length_c   1.000
_cell.angle_alpha   90.00
_cell.angle_beta   90.00
_cell.angle_gamma   90.00
#
_symmetry.space_group_name_H-M   'P 1'
#
loop_
_entity.id
_entity.type
_entity.pdbx_description
1 polymer ?
#
loop_
_entity_poly.entity_id
_entity_poly.type
_entity_poly.pdbx_seq_one_letter_code
_entity_poly.pdbx_strand_id
1 'polypeptide(L)'
;AIGAALLVAHGKLSPLELDTVMDDLHEGKADVLVSTTIVENGLDINSVNTILVEDAQQFGLAQLHQLRGRVGRGAEQAYAHFLIGNATWQRPTTLEMLAAEGGAGGLQHDRLAKLKEEQSLGG
;
A
#
# COMPACT_ATOMS: atom_id res chain seq x y z
N ALA A 1 11.73 21.38 -14.45
CA ALA A 1 11.10 21.13 -13.15
C ALA A 1 10.92 19.63 -13.02
N ILE A 2 11.29 19.04 -11.88
CA ILE A 2 10.97 17.64 -11.59
C ILE A 2 9.51 17.68 -11.11
N GLY A 3 8.59 17.22 -11.94
CA GLY A 3 7.17 17.16 -11.62
C GLY A 3 6.66 15.76 -11.92
N ALA A 4 5.68 15.30 -11.15
CA ALA A 4 4.96 14.06 -11.41
C ALA A 4 3.53 14.41 -11.84
N ALA A 5 3.01 13.76 -12.86
CA ALA A 5 1.61 13.82 -13.24
C ALA A 5 0.80 12.84 -12.38
N LEU A 6 -0.32 13.32 -11.82
CA LEU A 6 -1.18 12.54 -10.93
C LEU A 6 -2.56 12.31 -11.55
N LEU A 7 -3.09 11.10 -11.34
CA LEU A 7 -4.49 10.76 -11.55
C LEU A 7 -5.14 10.35 -10.23
N VAL A 8 -6.46 10.47 -10.15
CA VAL A 8 -7.25 10.09 -8.98
C VAL A 8 -8.36 9.14 -9.41
N ALA A 9 -8.49 8.00 -8.72
CA ALA A 9 -9.58 7.04 -8.93
C ALA A 9 -10.29 6.70 -7.61
N HIS A 10 -11.61 6.84 -7.57
CA HIS A 10 -12.42 6.51 -6.40
C HIS A 10 -13.84 6.10 -6.79
N GLY A 11 -14.57 5.46 -5.87
CA GLY A 11 -15.91 4.89 -6.14
C GLY A 11 -17.02 5.89 -6.51
N LYS A 12 -16.78 7.21 -6.50
CA LYS A 12 -17.74 8.20 -7.02
C LYS A 12 -17.62 8.44 -8.53
N LEU A 13 -16.57 7.93 -9.17
CA LEU A 13 -16.42 7.99 -10.63
C LEU A 13 -17.35 6.95 -11.27
N SER A 14 -17.92 7.29 -12.41
CA SER A 14 -18.64 6.35 -13.25
C SER A 14 -17.69 5.29 -13.81
N PRO A 15 -18.21 4.13 -14.28
CA PRO A 15 -17.38 3.10 -14.90
C PRO A 15 -16.55 3.62 -16.08
N LEU A 16 -17.11 4.52 -16.90
CA LEU A 16 -16.41 5.10 -18.04
C LEU A 16 -15.25 6.02 -17.63
N GLU A 17 -15.44 6.80 -16.56
CA GLU A 17 -14.39 7.66 -16.01
C GLU A 17 -13.27 6.82 -15.38
N LEU A 18 -13.60 5.74 -14.69
CA LEU A 18 -12.60 4.80 -14.17
C LEU A 18 -11.80 4.18 -15.32
N ASP A 19 -12.46 3.71 -16.37
CA ASP A 19 -11.81 3.13 -17.55
C ASP A 19 -10.83 4.12 -18.19
N THR A 20 -11.28 5.37 -18.39
CA THR A 20 -10.44 6.45 -18.94
C THR A 20 -9.21 6.72 -18.08
N VAL A 21 -9.37 6.79 -16.75
CA VAL A 21 -8.23 7.01 -15.82
C VAL A 21 -7.24 5.85 -15.88
N MET A 22 -7.72 4.63 -16.05
CA MET A 22 -6.88 3.44 -16.11
C MET A 22 -6.14 3.33 -17.44
N ASP A 23 -6.80 3.65 -18.56
CA ASP A 23 -6.17 3.78 -19.88
C ASP A 23 -5.09 4.86 -19.86
N ASP A 24 -5.37 6.03 -19.29
CA ASP A 24 -4.41 7.12 -19.20
C ASP A 24 -3.17 6.74 -18.37
N LEU A 25 -3.36 5.98 -17.28
CA LEU A 25 -2.24 5.43 -16.50
C LEU A 25 -1.45 4.38 -17.31
N HIS A 26 -2.15 3.51 -18.04
CA HIS A 26 -1.50 2.46 -18.85
C HIS A 26 -0.68 3.04 -20.01
N GLU A 27 -1.17 4.11 -20.63
CA GLU A 27 -0.47 4.84 -21.71
C GLU A 27 0.68 5.73 -21.20
N GLY A 28 0.90 5.81 -19.88
CA GLY A 28 1.98 6.60 -19.28
C GLY A 28 1.71 8.10 -19.30
N LYS A 29 0.44 8.54 -19.38
CA LYS A 29 0.07 9.95 -19.29
C LYS A 29 0.16 10.49 -17.86
N ALA A 30 0.33 9.61 -16.88
CA ALA A 30 0.56 9.95 -15.48
C ALA A 30 1.61 9.03 -14.85
N ASP A 31 2.33 9.57 -13.86
CA ASP A 31 3.35 8.84 -13.11
C ASP A 31 2.78 8.17 -11.85
N VAL A 32 1.72 8.74 -11.28
CA VAL A 32 1.13 8.30 -10.00
C VAL A 32 -0.38 8.24 -10.08
N LEU A 33 -0.96 7.12 -9.67
CA LEU A 33 -2.40 6.97 -9.42
C LEU A 33 -2.67 6.96 -7.92
N VAL A 34 -3.47 7.92 -7.45
CA VAL A 34 -4.00 7.94 -6.08
C VAL A 34 -5.38 7.32 -6.10
N SER A 35 -5.61 6.26 -5.32
CA SER A 35 -6.89 5.59 -5.30
C SER A 35 -7.32 5.05 -3.95
N THR A 36 -8.62 4.87 -3.80
CA THR A 36 -9.20 4.11 -2.68
C THR A 36 -9.19 2.61 -2.97
N THR A 37 -9.38 1.78 -1.95
CA THR A 37 -9.51 0.32 -2.07
C THR A 37 -10.59 -0.20 -3.00
N ILE A 38 -11.58 0.62 -3.38
CA ILE A 38 -12.73 0.23 -4.24
C ILE A 38 -12.30 -0.21 -5.65
N VAL A 39 -11.05 0.08 -6.04
CA VAL A 39 -10.40 -0.44 -7.26
C VAL A 39 -10.10 -1.97 -7.15
N GLU A 40 -10.58 -2.63 -6.09
CA GLU A 40 -10.35 -4.04 -5.74
C GLU A 40 -10.84 -5.06 -6.78
N ASN A 41 -11.82 -4.77 -7.63
CA ASN A 41 -12.32 -5.77 -8.59
C ASN A 41 -11.85 -5.47 -10.02
N GLY A 42 -10.68 -5.99 -10.39
CA GLY A 42 -10.33 -6.25 -11.79
C GLY A 42 -9.21 -5.40 -12.41
N LEU A 43 -8.61 -4.46 -11.67
CA LEU A 43 -7.54 -3.64 -12.22
C LEU A 43 -6.17 -4.27 -11.96
N ASP A 44 -5.73 -5.03 -12.96
CA ASP A 44 -4.39 -5.58 -13.07
C ASP A 44 -3.45 -4.52 -13.64
N ILE A 45 -2.86 -3.71 -12.76
CA ILE A 45 -2.00 -2.57 -13.13
C ILE A 45 -0.57 -3.06 -13.39
N ASN A 46 -0.43 -3.97 -14.35
CA ASN A 46 0.85 -4.61 -14.69
C ASN A 46 1.95 -3.62 -15.10
N SER A 47 1.57 -2.41 -15.55
CA SER A 47 2.51 -1.34 -15.92
C SER A 47 3.15 -0.65 -14.71
N VAL A 48 2.65 -0.87 -13.48
CA VAL A 48 3.17 -0.24 -12.27
C VAL A 48 4.00 -1.24 -11.46
N ASN A 49 5.18 -0.78 -11.03
CA ASN A 49 6.13 -1.58 -10.25
C ASN A 49 6.08 -1.26 -8.74
N THR A 50 5.40 -0.21 -8.32
CA THR A 50 5.43 0.28 -6.94
C THR A 50 4.02 0.52 -6.41
N ILE A 51 3.71 -0.06 -5.26
CA ILE A 51 2.48 0.23 -4.52
C ILE A 51 2.79 0.83 -3.15
N LEU A 52 2.02 1.84 -2.77
CA LEU A 52 2.06 2.46 -1.45
C LEU A 52 0.66 2.36 -0.84
N VAL A 53 0.55 1.70 0.31
CA VAL A 53 -0.71 1.56 1.04
C VAL A 53 -0.61 2.39 2.31
N GLU A 54 -1.42 3.43 2.37
CA GLU A 54 -1.63 4.21 3.59
C GLU A 54 -2.50 3.45 4.58
N ASP A 55 -2.21 3.60 5.87
CA ASP A 55 -2.93 2.96 6.96
C ASP A 55 -3.08 1.44 6.81
N ALA A 56 -1.99 0.76 6.46
CA ALA A 56 -1.97 -0.70 6.23
C ALA A 56 -2.49 -1.51 7.44
N GLN A 57 -2.47 -0.95 8.65
CA GLN A 57 -3.06 -1.56 9.85
C GLN A 57 -4.59 -1.78 9.77
N GLN A 58 -5.28 -1.09 8.86
CA GLN A 58 -6.72 -1.24 8.65
C GLN A 58 -7.06 -2.45 7.77
N PHE A 59 -6.05 -3.07 7.15
CA PHE A 59 -6.22 -4.19 6.24
C PHE A 59 -5.90 -5.52 6.90
N GLY A 60 -6.58 -6.58 6.45
CA GLY A 60 -6.18 -7.94 6.76
C GLY A 60 -4.92 -8.36 5.99
N LEU A 61 -4.18 -9.32 6.55
CA LEU A 61 -2.98 -9.91 5.93
C LEU A 61 -3.22 -10.35 4.48
N ALA A 62 -4.31 -11.10 4.26
CA ALA A 62 -4.68 -11.59 2.94
C ALA A 62 -4.96 -10.46 1.93
N GLN A 63 -5.53 -9.33 2.37
CA GLN A 63 -5.79 -8.18 1.51
C GLN A 63 -4.48 -7.49 1.11
N LEU A 64 -3.55 -7.30 2.06
CA LEU A 64 -2.23 -6.73 1.77
C LEU A 64 -1.42 -7.62 0.82
N HIS A 65 -1.46 -8.94 1.03
CA HIS A 65 -0.84 -9.90 0.13
C HIS A 65 -1.43 -9.84 -1.29
N GLN A 66 -2.76 -9.70 -1.41
CA GLN A 66 -3.43 -9.52 -2.70
C GLN A 66 -3.05 -8.19 -3.37
N LEU A 67 -2.98 -7.10 -2.62
CA LEU A 67 -2.54 -5.78 -3.11
C LEU A 67 -1.09 -5.83 -3.61
N ARG A 68 -0.19 -6.47 -2.85
CA ARG A 68 1.20 -6.73 -3.27
C ARG A 68 1.27 -7.52 -4.58
N GLY A 69 0.37 -8.50 -4.77
CA GLY A 69 0.32 -9.31 -5.99
C GLY A 69 -0.09 -8.56 -7.27
N ARG A 70 -0.50 -7.29 -7.18
CA ARG A 70 -0.85 -6.44 -8.33
C ARG A 70 0.34 -5.70 -8.94
N VAL A 71 1.48 -5.71 -8.26
CA VAL A 71 2.74 -5.13 -8.77
C VAL A 71 3.77 -6.23 -8.97
N GLY A 72 4.77 -5.98 -9.82
CA GLY A 72 5.91 -6.89 -9.98
C GLY A 72 5.68 -8.07 -10.91
N ARG A 73 4.85 -7.88 -11.94
CA ARG A 73 4.71 -8.84 -13.04
C ARG A 73 5.71 -8.64 -14.19
N GLY A 74 6.52 -7.58 -14.13
CA GLY A 74 7.60 -7.31 -15.09
C GLY A 74 8.94 -7.96 -14.70
N ALA A 75 9.96 -7.77 -15.53
CA ALA A 75 11.33 -8.21 -15.26
C ALA A 75 12.04 -7.35 -14.20
N GLU A 76 11.54 -6.13 -13.96
CA GLU A 76 12.09 -5.18 -13.01
C GLU A 76 11.62 -5.48 -11.58
N GLN A 77 12.48 -5.18 -10.59
CA GLN A 77 12.12 -5.34 -9.19
C GLN A 77 10.97 -4.40 -8.81
N ALA A 78 9.91 -4.97 -8.23
CA ALA A 78 8.79 -4.22 -7.68
C ALA A 78 8.93 -3.97 -6.18
N TYR A 79 8.27 -2.90 -5.72
CA TYR A 79 8.28 -2.45 -4.34
C TYR A 79 6.86 -2.32 -3.80
N ALA A 80 6.66 -2.77 -2.56
CA ALA A 80 5.41 -2.58 -1.82
C ALA A 80 5.73 -1.90 -0.49
N HIS A 81 5.18 -0.70 -0.30
CA HIS A 81 5.34 0.08 0.93
C HIS A 81 4.03 0.10 1.69
N PHE A 82 4.04 -0.51 2.88
CA PHE A 82 2.92 -0.50 3.80
C PHE A 82 3.20 0.52 4.90
N LEU A 83 2.48 1.64 4.85
CA LEU A 83 2.62 2.72 5.82
C LEU A 83 1.67 2.47 6.98
N ILE A 84 2.19 2.67 8.19
CA ILE A 84 1.42 2.53 9.43
C ILE A 84 1.23 3.92 10.01
N GLY A 85 -0.02 4.30 10.24
CA GLY A 85 -0.37 5.56 10.87
C GLY A 85 0.25 5.73 12.26
N ASN A 86 0.47 6.97 12.67
CA ASN A 86 1.02 7.34 13.98
C ASN A 86 -0.02 7.27 15.12
N ALA A 87 -1.17 6.63 14.90
CA ALA A 87 -2.19 6.49 15.92
C ALA A 87 -1.65 5.71 17.13
N THR A 88 -1.76 6.31 18.31
CA THR A 88 -1.27 5.79 19.61
C THR A 88 -1.95 4.50 20.05
N TRP A 89 -2.95 4.00 19.31
CA TRP A 89 -3.61 2.73 19.53
C TRP A 89 -3.24 1.74 18.43
N GLN A 90 -2.14 1.01 18.65
CA GLN A 90 -1.72 -0.09 17.80
C GLN A 90 -2.00 -1.40 18.54
N ARG A 91 -2.78 -2.30 17.92
CA ARG A 91 -2.87 -3.68 18.41
C ARG A 91 -1.52 -4.35 18.14
N PRO A 92 -0.83 -4.93 19.15
CA PRO A 92 0.46 -5.59 18.97
C PRO A 92 0.46 -6.60 17.82
N THR A 93 -0.66 -7.31 17.66
CA THR A 93 -0.90 -8.29 16.59
C THR A 93 -0.77 -7.69 15.19
N THR A 94 -1.15 -6.43 14.98
CA THR A 94 -1.12 -5.80 13.65
C THR A 94 0.30 -5.54 13.18
N LEU A 95 1.19 -5.13 14.07
CA LEU A 95 2.61 -4.93 13.74
C LEU A 95 3.31 -6.26 13.45
N GLU A 96 3.01 -7.30 14.23
CA GLU A 96 3.56 -8.64 14.01
C GLU A 96 3.07 -9.24 12.68
N MET A 97 1.80 -9.04 12.33
CA MET A 97 1.24 -9.45 11.04
C MET A 97 1.88 -8.69 9.86
N LEU A 98 2.08 -7.37 9.99
CA LEU A 98 2.73 -6.58 8.94
C LEU A 98 4.21 -6.93 8.79
N ALA A 99 4.91 -7.25 9.89
CA ALA A 99 6.28 -7.75 9.85
C ALA A 99 6.37 -9.12 9.16
N ALA A 100 5.32 -9.94 9.24
CA ALA A 100 5.25 -11.20 8.49
C ALA A 100 5.10 -10.98 6.96
N GLU A 101 4.46 -9.89 6.53
CA GLU A 101 4.39 -9.50 5.11
C GLU A 101 5.65 -8.78 4.62
N GLY A 102 6.25 -7.96 5.49
CA GLY A 102 7.43 -7.16 5.21
C GLY A 102 8.71 -7.93 5.44
N GLY A 103 9.18 -8.67 4.43
CA GLY A 103 10.51 -9.28 4.47
C GLY A 103 11.60 -8.25 4.82
N ALA A 104 12.23 -8.41 5.99
CA ALA A 104 13.50 -7.84 6.44
C ALA A 104 13.81 -6.39 5.99
N GLY A 105 12.95 -5.43 6.32
CA GLY A 105 13.25 -3.99 6.26
C GLY A 105 13.58 -3.44 7.65
N GLY A 106 14.87 -3.23 7.94
CA GLY A 106 15.47 -2.99 9.27
C GLY A 106 15.04 -1.79 10.12
N LEU A 107 13.89 -1.15 9.86
CA LEU A 107 13.34 -0.07 10.69
C LEU A 107 12.19 -0.55 11.61
N GLN A 108 11.64 -1.75 11.38
CA GLN A 108 10.47 -2.26 12.12
C GLN A 108 10.84 -2.95 13.45
N HIS A 109 12.00 -3.61 13.51
CA HIS A 109 12.43 -4.34 14.72
C HIS A 109 12.64 -3.41 15.93
N ASP A 110 13.23 -2.23 15.71
CA ASP A 110 13.53 -1.28 16.79
C ASP A 110 12.26 -0.65 17.39
N ARG A 111 11.24 -0.39 16.56
CA ARG A 111 9.94 0.10 17.03
C ARG A 111 9.12 -0.97 17.75
N LEU A 112 9.16 -2.21 17.26
CA LEU A 112 8.51 -3.35 17.91
C LEU A 112 9.11 -3.63 19.30
N ALA A 113 10.44 -3.55 19.42
CA ALA A 113 11.13 -3.69 20.71
C ALA A 113 10.69 -2.59 21.68
N LYS A 114 10.65 -1.34 21.22
CA LYS A 114 10.26 -0.18 22.04
C LYS A 114 8.80 -0.24 22.52
N LEU A 115 7.88 -0.70 21.67
CA LEU A 115 6.46 -0.88 22.05
C LEU A 115 6.26 -2.03 23.05
N LYS A 116 7.06 -3.11 22.95
CA LYS A 116 7.04 -4.20 23.95
C LYS A 116 7.57 -3.74 25.30
N GLU A 117 8.57 -2.85 25.31
CA GLU A 117 9.16 -2.27 26.52
C GLU A 117 8.19 -1.27 27.20
N GLU A 118 7.54 -0.40 26.42
CA GLU A 118 6.54 0.55 26.93
C GLU A 118 5.29 -0.14 27.52
N GLN A 119 4.86 -1.29 26.97
CA GLN A 119 3.78 -2.08 27.56
C GLN A 119 4.19 -2.86 28.82
N SER A 120 5.47 -3.15 29.01
CA SER A 120 5.98 -3.83 30.22
C SER A 120 6.12 -2.89 31.42
N LEU A 121 6.19 -1.57 31.21
CA LEU A 121 6.41 -0.57 32.27
C LEU A 121 5.09 0.03 32.82
N GLY A 122 3.94 -0.34 32.23
CA GLY A 122 2.61 0.13 32.64
C GLY A 122 1.81 -0.85 33.53
N GLY A 123 2.47 -1.86 34.10
CA GLY A 123 1.87 -2.87 35.00
C GLY A 123 2.04 -2.53 36.47
#